data_AF-A0A0G4N4D7-F1
#
_entry.id   AF-A0A0G4N4D7-F1
#
_cell.length_a   1.000
_cell.length_b   1.000
_cell.length_c   1.000
_cell.angle_alpha   90.00
_cell.angle_beta   90.00
_cell.angle_gamma   90.00
#
_symmetry.space_group_name_H-M   'P 1'
#
loop_
_entity.id
_entity.type
_entity.pdbx_description
1 polymer ?
#
loop_
_entity_poly.entity_id
_entity_poly.type
_entity_poly.pdbx_seq_one_letter_code
_entity_poly.pdbx_strand_id
1 'polypeptide(L)'
;MGQPFVWTKEEGTWKLRRRSISLDKGAEARGRCIFTVTASFVREGAGGVKQARHAVPLPAGVRPPADDEPADQEAWIARGPFESRSIEIVGGDDGEEADHGKSGQGKVAQPGDEHRMRCRVWNRARGTISAAGGHAAHLNALAYMSDSYFIGTVSRVHRLWRFPFAPSEVADLDPALRAHVERSNRVDGLGDGPDDWAARPTVGMLVSLDHSIYFHDPRRVRADEWMFSEMDTPWAGDGRGVVLQRIFAADGTLLATCVQEGLVRLTQEDVDGAAREGATAKDAGKAKL
;
A
#
# COMPACT_ATOMS: atom_id res chain seq x y z
N MET A 1 -8.10 28.86 -10.86
CA MET A 1 -7.58 29.92 -11.76
C MET A 1 -6.65 29.23 -12.76
N GLY A 2 -7.09 29.05 -14.01
CA GLY A 2 -6.33 28.30 -15.03
C GLY A 2 -5.16 29.13 -15.57
N GLN A 3 -3.99 28.50 -15.72
CA GLN A 3 -2.80 29.11 -16.33
C GLN A 3 -3.08 29.46 -17.82
N PRO A 4 -2.59 30.60 -18.34
CA PRO A 4 -2.84 31.01 -19.72
C PRO A 4 -2.09 30.11 -20.73
N PHE A 5 -2.74 29.85 -21.87
CA PHE A 5 -2.14 29.13 -22.99
C PHE A 5 -0.98 29.95 -23.58
N VAL A 6 0.24 29.42 -23.50
CA VAL A 6 1.42 30.07 -24.11
C VAL A 6 1.61 29.54 -25.52
N TRP A 7 1.37 30.42 -26.50
CA TRP A 7 1.63 30.17 -27.91
C TRP A 7 3.03 30.64 -28.28
N THR A 8 3.80 29.82 -28.98
CA THR A 8 5.10 30.21 -29.55
C THR A 8 5.11 29.96 -31.06
N LYS A 9 5.58 30.93 -31.84
CA LYS A 9 5.69 30.84 -33.29
C LYS A 9 7.09 30.32 -33.65
N GLU A 10 7.18 29.13 -34.22
CA GLU A 10 8.39 28.56 -34.81
C GLU A 10 8.12 28.36 -36.30
N GLU A 11 9.00 28.85 -37.18
CA GLU A 11 8.93 28.62 -38.65
C GLU A 11 7.54 28.89 -39.27
N GLY A 12 6.89 29.97 -38.85
CA GLY A 12 5.60 30.37 -39.39
C GLY A 12 4.39 29.53 -38.92
N THR A 13 4.60 28.49 -38.11
CA THR A 13 3.51 27.69 -37.51
C THR A 13 3.35 28.01 -36.02
N TRP A 14 2.09 28.21 -35.60
CA TRP A 14 1.73 28.34 -34.20
C TRP A 14 1.69 26.95 -33.56
N LYS A 15 2.64 26.64 -32.68
CA LYS A 15 2.66 25.38 -31.94
C LYS A 15 2.15 25.61 -30.51
N LEU A 16 1.10 24.87 -30.13
CA LEU A 16 0.64 24.81 -28.74
C LEU A 16 1.68 24.01 -27.92
N ARG A 17 2.51 24.68 -27.12
CA ARG A 17 3.41 24.00 -26.20
C ARG A 17 2.65 23.54 -24.95
N ARG A 18 1.82 22.49 -25.06
CA ARG A 18 1.42 21.75 -23.86
C ARG A 18 2.64 21.01 -23.33
N ARG A 19 3.20 21.47 -22.22
CA ARG A 19 4.24 20.73 -21.46
C ARG A 19 3.61 19.67 -20.57
N SER A 20 2.32 19.81 -20.27
CA SER A 20 1.50 18.81 -19.61
C SER A 20 0.10 18.67 -20.24
N ILE A 21 -0.47 17.48 -20.11
CA ILE A 21 -1.85 17.15 -20.49
C ILE A 21 -2.51 16.55 -19.25
N SER A 22 -3.73 16.98 -18.92
CA SER A 22 -4.57 16.37 -17.90
C SER A 22 -5.77 15.69 -18.54
N LEU A 23 -6.13 14.50 -18.05
CA LEU A 23 -7.27 13.70 -18.51
C LEU A 23 -8.13 13.32 -17.31
N ASP A 24 -9.44 13.54 -17.42
CA ASP A 24 -10.42 13.08 -16.44
C ASP A 24 -11.21 11.93 -17.04
N LYS A 25 -11.31 10.80 -16.32
CA LYS A 25 -12.07 9.63 -16.77
C LYS A 25 -12.85 9.02 -15.63
N GLY A 26 -14.15 8.79 -15.85
CA GLY A 26 -14.99 7.98 -14.98
C GLY A 26 -14.95 6.51 -15.38
N ALA A 27 -14.93 5.61 -14.38
CA ALA A 27 -15.29 4.21 -14.56
C ALA A 27 -16.76 4.03 -14.18
N GLU A 28 -17.51 3.24 -14.95
CA GLU A 28 -18.94 3.02 -14.73
C GLU A 28 -19.27 1.54 -14.54
N ALA A 29 -20.19 1.26 -13.63
CA ALA A 29 -20.83 -0.04 -13.50
C ALA A 29 -22.33 0.15 -13.36
N ARG A 30 -23.11 -0.59 -14.16
CA ARG A 30 -24.59 -0.50 -14.18
C ARG A 30 -25.11 0.95 -14.33
N GLY A 31 -24.44 1.74 -15.17
CA GLY A 31 -24.80 3.14 -15.44
C GLY A 31 -24.53 4.12 -14.28
N ARG A 32 -23.70 3.73 -13.30
CA ARG A 32 -23.26 4.60 -12.21
C ARG A 32 -21.75 4.71 -12.20
N CYS A 33 -21.24 5.92 -12.00
CA CYS A 33 -19.81 6.13 -11.79
C CYS A 33 -19.37 5.43 -10.49
N ILE A 34 -18.32 4.62 -10.57
CA ILE A 34 -17.75 3.89 -9.43
C ILE A 34 -16.37 4.43 -9.03
N PHE A 35 -15.70 5.17 -9.92
CA PHE A 35 -14.42 5.82 -9.64
C PHE A 35 -14.14 6.91 -10.68
N THR A 36 -13.43 7.96 -10.28
CA THR A 36 -12.93 9.01 -11.18
C THR A 36 -11.43 9.13 -11.03
N VAL A 37 -10.71 9.21 -12.16
CA VAL A 37 -9.28 9.47 -12.19
C VAL A 37 -8.98 10.77 -12.92
N THR A 38 -8.09 11.57 -12.34
CA THR A 38 -7.42 12.67 -13.03
C THR A 38 -5.95 12.29 -13.18
N ALA A 39 -5.47 12.21 -14.42
CA ALA A 39 -4.09 11.87 -14.72
C ALA A 39 -3.39 13.03 -15.43
N SER A 40 -2.18 13.37 -15.00
CA SER A 40 -1.34 14.40 -15.63
C SER A 40 -0.06 13.81 -16.21
N PHE A 41 0.25 14.17 -17.45
CA PHE A 41 1.39 13.65 -18.20
C PHE A 41 2.37 14.77 -18.52
N VAL A 42 3.67 14.48 -18.50
CA VAL A 42 4.73 15.41 -18.89
C VAL A 42 5.58 14.77 -19.98
N ARG A 43 6.01 15.57 -20.97
CA ARG A 43 6.89 15.09 -22.03
C ARG A 43 8.26 14.70 -21.46
N GLU A 44 8.81 13.59 -21.93
CA GLU A 44 10.18 13.18 -21.60
C GLU A 44 11.18 14.30 -21.89
N GLY A 45 12.13 14.51 -20.98
CA GLY A 45 13.16 15.55 -21.11
C GLY A 45 12.64 16.99 -21.05
N ALA A 46 11.38 17.23 -20.66
CA ALA A 46 10.81 18.58 -20.60
C ALA A 46 11.57 19.57 -19.71
N GLY A 47 12.37 19.08 -18.74
CA GLY A 47 13.22 19.88 -17.86
C GLY A 47 14.52 20.39 -18.51
N GLY A 48 14.90 19.94 -19.71
CA GLY A 48 16.15 20.34 -20.37
C GLY A 48 17.42 19.84 -19.66
N VAL A 49 18.56 20.46 -19.95
CA VAL A 49 19.89 19.99 -19.47
C VAL A 49 20.18 20.38 -18.01
N LYS A 50 19.79 21.58 -17.57
CA LYS A 50 20.04 22.08 -16.21
C LYS A 50 18.82 21.80 -15.34
N GLN A 51 18.98 20.95 -14.32
CA GLN A 51 17.85 20.45 -13.50
C GLN A 51 18.23 20.41 -12.02
N ALA A 52 17.25 20.68 -11.14
CA ALA A 52 17.34 20.36 -9.72
C ALA A 52 16.97 18.90 -9.50
N ARG A 53 17.78 18.16 -8.72
CA ARG A 53 17.59 16.72 -8.46
C ARG A 53 17.96 16.40 -7.02
N HIS A 54 17.03 15.78 -6.30
CA HIS A 54 17.25 15.09 -5.04
C HIS A 54 16.14 14.05 -4.86
N ALA A 55 16.38 13.05 -4.04
CA ALA A 55 15.39 12.10 -3.57
C ALA A 55 15.80 11.61 -2.18
N VAL A 56 14.85 11.20 -1.36
CA VAL A 56 15.17 10.45 -0.13
C VAL A 56 15.82 9.11 -0.52
N PRO A 57 16.83 8.65 0.22
CA PRO A 57 17.47 7.36 -0.08
C PRO A 57 16.54 6.20 0.32
N LEU A 58 16.81 5.03 -0.27
CA LEU A 58 16.29 3.78 0.27
C LEU A 58 16.77 3.61 1.73
N PRO A 59 15.92 3.16 2.67
CA PRO A 59 16.33 2.93 4.04
C PRO A 59 17.53 1.97 4.14
N ALA A 60 18.43 2.24 5.08
CA ALA A 60 19.61 1.42 5.30
C ALA A 60 19.24 0.00 5.77
N GLY A 61 20.05 -0.99 5.40
CA GLY A 61 19.90 -2.38 5.84
C GLY A 61 18.83 -3.19 5.10
N VAL A 62 18.06 -2.58 4.20
CA VAL A 62 17.05 -3.29 3.41
C VAL A 62 17.70 -3.93 2.18
N ARG A 63 17.49 -5.24 1.99
CA ARG A 63 17.92 -5.98 0.79
C ARG A 63 16.75 -6.65 0.09
N PRO A 64 16.75 -6.77 -1.25
CA PRO A 64 15.78 -7.57 -1.96
C PRO A 64 15.78 -9.03 -1.47
N PRO A 65 14.62 -9.69 -1.39
CA PRO A 65 14.53 -11.11 -1.10
C PRO A 65 15.19 -11.95 -2.18
N ALA A 66 15.81 -13.07 -1.81
CA ALA A 66 16.26 -14.05 -2.79
C ALA A 66 15.07 -14.80 -3.41
N ASP A 67 15.24 -15.27 -4.66
CA ASP A 67 14.16 -15.90 -5.43
C ASP A 67 13.68 -17.24 -4.84
N ASP A 68 14.54 -17.90 -4.06
CA ASP A 68 14.29 -19.18 -3.40
C ASP A 68 13.70 -19.04 -1.99
N GLU A 69 13.61 -17.82 -1.44
CA GLU A 69 12.97 -17.59 -0.16
C GLU A 69 11.46 -17.94 -0.26
N PRO A 70 10.86 -18.66 0.71
CA PRO A 70 9.45 -19.07 0.65
C PRO A 70 8.49 -17.89 0.85
N ALA A 71 7.49 -17.75 -0.03
CA ALA A 71 6.52 -16.66 0.03
C ALA A 71 5.76 -16.62 1.36
N ASP A 72 5.53 -15.41 1.87
CA ASP A 72 4.80 -15.11 3.10
C ASP A 72 3.32 -14.74 2.85
N GLN A 73 2.87 -14.78 1.59
CA GLN A 73 1.57 -14.26 1.17
C GLN A 73 0.35 -15.06 1.64
N GLU A 74 -0.77 -14.35 1.76
CA GLU A 74 -2.14 -14.87 1.89
C GLU A 74 -2.47 -15.88 0.77
N ALA A 75 -3.13 -16.99 1.10
CA ALA A 75 -3.41 -18.08 0.17
C ALA A 75 -4.25 -17.66 -1.07
N TRP A 76 -5.05 -16.59 -0.97
CA TRP A 76 -5.82 -16.04 -2.09
C TRP A 76 -5.02 -15.04 -2.95
N ILE A 77 -3.97 -14.41 -2.39
CA ILE A 77 -2.97 -13.62 -3.14
C ILE A 77 -1.91 -14.53 -3.77
N ALA A 78 -1.63 -15.69 -3.17
CA ALA A 78 -0.61 -16.63 -3.64
C ALA A 78 -0.82 -17.14 -5.09
N ARG A 79 -2.04 -17.04 -5.62
CA ARG A 79 -2.38 -17.35 -7.03
C ARG A 79 -2.47 -16.11 -7.93
N GLY A 80 -2.32 -14.93 -7.37
CA GLY A 80 -2.34 -13.66 -8.08
C GLY A 80 -1.05 -13.43 -8.90
N PRO A 81 -1.08 -12.46 -9.82
CA PRO A 81 0.06 -12.15 -10.69
C PRO A 81 1.20 -11.43 -9.95
N PHE A 82 1.07 -11.18 -8.65
CA PHE A 82 2.05 -10.45 -7.85
C PHE A 82 2.55 -11.29 -6.69
N GLU A 83 3.79 -11.04 -6.31
CA GLU A 83 4.37 -11.50 -5.07
C GLU A 83 4.87 -10.35 -4.21
N SER A 84 4.66 -10.50 -2.92
CA SER A 84 4.99 -9.56 -1.86
C SER A 84 5.77 -10.31 -0.80
N ARG A 85 6.71 -9.61 -0.15
CA ARG A 85 7.47 -10.05 1.03
C ARG A 85 7.39 -8.97 2.07
N SER A 86 6.56 -9.19 3.07
CA SER A 86 6.38 -8.28 4.19
C SER A 86 7.67 -8.28 5.00
N ILE A 87 8.13 -7.08 5.32
CA ILE A 87 9.16 -6.85 6.31
C ILE A 87 8.44 -6.41 7.58
N GLU A 88 9.02 -6.73 8.72
CA GLU A 88 8.49 -6.35 10.02
C GLU A 88 8.09 -4.87 10.08
N ILE A 89 7.04 -4.60 10.85
CA ILE A 89 6.66 -3.23 11.17
C ILE A 89 7.72 -2.67 12.12
N VAL A 90 8.50 -1.71 11.65
CA VAL A 90 9.56 -1.09 12.44
C VAL A 90 9.05 0.22 13.06
N GLY A 91 9.38 0.44 14.32
CA GLY A 91 9.26 1.76 14.96
C GLY A 91 10.59 2.51 14.89
N GLY A 92 10.55 3.82 14.65
CA GLY A 92 11.73 4.69 14.74
C GLY A 92 11.65 5.92 13.83
N ASP A 93 12.43 6.94 14.15
CA ASP A 93 12.62 8.08 13.25
C ASP A 93 13.69 7.75 12.20
N ASP A 94 13.65 8.46 11.06
CA ASP A 94 14.66 8.34 10.02
C ASP A 94 16.05 8.64 10.61
N GLY A 95 16.86 7.60 10.83
CA GLY A 95 18.25 7.71 11.32
C GLY A 95 18.53 7.08 12.69
N GLU A 96 17.53 6.60 13.41
CA GLU A 96 17.77 5.66 14.51
C GLU A 96 17.89 4.25 13.91
N GLU A 97 18.99 3.54 14.19
CA GLU A 97 19.05 2.10 13.90
C GLU A 97 17.81 1.47 14.53
N ALA A 98 17.02 0.75 13.73
CA ALA A 98 15.98 -0.11 14.27
C ALA A 98 16.68 -0.99 15.32
N ASP A 99 16.35 -0.79 16.58
CA ASP A 99 16.80 -1.64 17.67
C ASP A 99 16.09 -2.98 17.47
N HIS A 100 16.74 -3.86 16.70
CA HIS A 100 16.33 -5.24 16.46
C HIS A 100 16.62 -6.00 17.75
N GLY A 101 15.85 -5.72 18.81
CA GLY A 101 15.98 -6.39 20.10
C GLY A 101 16.17 -7.90 19.92
N LYS A 102 16.76 -8.57 20.91
CA LYS A 102 17.31 -9.95 20.83
C LYS A 102 16.41 -11.05 20.22
N SER A 103 15.14 -10.79 19.92
CA SER A 103 14.20 -11.67 19.21
C SER A 103 14.09 -11.41 17.70
N GLY A 104 14.78 -10.41 17.14
CA GLY A 104 14.57 -9.98 15.75
C GLY A 104 13.33 -9.10 15.56
N GLN A 105 12.40 -9.09 16.52
CA GLN A 105 11.22 -8.23 16.52
C GLN A 105 11.64 -6.77 16.78
N GLY A 106 11.32 -5.88 15.85
CA GLY A 106 11.40 -4.43 16.09
C GLY A 106 10.71 -4.03 17.40
N LYS A 107 11.17 -2.93 18.03
CA LYS A 107 10.57 -2.41 19.28
C LYS A 107 9.04 -2.42 19.19
N VAL A 108 8.40 -3.11 20.13
CA VAL A 108 6.94 -3.07 20.29
C VAL A 108 6.54 -1.62 20.45
N ALA A 109 5.81 -1.06 19.48
CA ALA A 109 5.33 0.32 19.56
C ALA A 109 4.54 0.51 20.85
N GLN A 110 4.82 1.57 21.59
CA GLN A 110 3.98 1.94 22.74
C GLN A 110 2.74 2.69 22.22
N PRO A 111 1.63 2.68 22.96
CA PRO A 111 0.50 3.55 22.64
C PRO A 111 0.97 5.00 22.46
N GLY A 112 0.65 5.61 21.32
CA GLY A 112 1.11 6.96 20.94
C GLY A 112 2.28 6.99 19.94
N ASP A 113 2.97 5.88 19.72
CA ASP A 113 4.08 5.80 18.74
C ASP A 113 3.61 5.43 17.31
N GLU A 114 2.30 5.31 17.07
CA GLU A 114 1.78 4.76 15.79
C GLU A 114 2.26 5.57 14.57
N HIS A 115 2.38 6.89 14.72
CA HIS A 115 2.89 7.80 13.71
C HIS A 115 4.39 7.60 13.35
N ARG A 116 5.15 6.92 14.22
CA ARG A 116 6.56 6.57 14.02
C ARG A 116 6.75 5.15 13.46
N MET A 117 5.66 4.39 13.31
CA MET A 117 5.72 3.05 12.75
C MET A 117 5.75 3.08 11.23
N ARG A 118 6.45 2.11 10.64
CA ARG A 118 6.57 1.91 9.19
C ARG A 118 6.22 0.48 8.83
N CYS A 119 5.26 0.31 7.93
CA CYS A 119 5.02 -0.97 7.27
C CYS A 119 5.92 -1.07 6.03
N ARG A 120 6.64 -2.17 5.88
CA ARG A 120 7.62 -2.35 4.80
C ARG A 120 7.32 -3.62 4.03
N VAL A 121 7.44 -3.57 2.71
CA VAL A 121 7.18 -4.74 1.86
C VAL A 121 7.98 -4.65 0.58
N TRP A 122 8.53 -5.78 0.13
CA TRP A 122 9.03 -5.93 -1.23
C TRP A 122 7.94 -6.51 -2.12
N ASN A 123 7.72 -5.93 -3.30
CA ASN A 123 6.69 -6.37 -4.24
C ASN A 123 7.26 -6.52 -5.64
N ARG A 124 6.77 -7.51 -6.39
CA ARG A 124 6.96 -7.60 -7.86
C ARG A 124 5.85 -8.40 -8.53
N ALA A 125 5.73 -8.27 -9.83
CA ALA A 125 4.97 -9.17 -10.68
C ALA A 125 5.69 -10.53 -10.78
N ARG A 126 4.92 -11.60 -10.78
CA ARG A 126 5.43 -12.95 -11.01
C ARG A 126 5.79 -13.12 -12.48
N GLY A 127 6.98 -13.65 -12.72
CA GLY A 127 7.50 -13.83 -14.08
C GLY A 127 7.81 -12.51 -14.77
N THR A 128 7.96 -12.54 -16.09
CA THR A 128 8.40 -11.38 -16.87
C THR A 128 7.23 -10.70 -17.56
N ILE A 129 7.17 -9.37 -17.47
CA ILE A 129 6.21 -8.59 -18.24
C ILE A 129 6.65 -8.58 -19.71
N SER A 130 5.74 -8.98 -20.60
CA SER A 130 6.04 -9.14 -22.03
C SER A 130 6.57 -7.85 -22.66
N ALA A 131 7.52 -7.98 -23.60
CA ALA A 131 8.05 -6.86 -24.36
C ALA A 131 6.95 -6.06 -25.10
N ALA A 132 5.87 -6.73 -25.52
CA ALA A 132 4.73 -6.10 -26.18
C ALA A 132 3.95 -5.14 -25.24
N GLY A 133 3.85 -5.46 -23.95
CA GLY A 133 3.26 -4.57 -22.95
C GLY A 133 4.13 -3.35 -22.66
N GLY A 134 5.44 -3.50 -22.83
CA GLY A 134 6.43 -2.43 -22.74
C GLY A 134 6.36 -1.67 -21.41
N HIS A 135 6.83 -0.43 -21.45
CA HIS A 135 6.92 0.42 -20.27
C HIS A 135 5.55 0.71 -19.60
N ALA A 136 4.49 0.87 -20.39
CA ALA A 136 3.15 1.16 -19.86
C ALA A 136 2.60 0.03 -18.98
N ALA A 137 2.88 -1.24 -19.32
CA ALA A 137 2.47 -2.38 -18.50
C ALA A 137 3.14 -2.35 -17.12
N HIS A 138 4.41 -1.96 -17.03
CA HIS A 138 5.09 -1.81 -15.75
C HIS A 138 4.51 -0.67 -14.90
N LEU A 139 4.15 0.47 -15.50
CA LEU A 139 3.50 1.56 -14.77
C LEU A 139 2.13 1.15 -14.24
N ASN A 140 1.34 0.45 -15.04
CA ASN A 140 0.04 -0.06 -14.61
C ASN A 140 0.18 -1.10 -13.48
N ALA A 141 1.19 -1.97 -13.57
CA ALA A 141 1.47 -2.94 -12.53
C ALA A 141 1.91 -2.27 -11.22
N LEU A 142 2.78 -1.25 -11.27
CA LEU A 142 3.13 -0.46 -10.08
C LEU A 142 1.89 0.24 -9.51
N ALA A 143 1.06 0.87 -10.36
CA ALA A 143 -0.17 1.51 -9.91
C ALA A 143 -1.11 0.53 -9.21
N TYR A 144 -1.28 -0.68 -9.74
CA TYR A 144 -2.06 -1.73 -9.09
C TYR A 144 -1.46 -2.16 -7.75
N MET A 145 -0.15 -2.45 -7.72
CA MET A 145 0.53 -2.90 -6.49
C MET A 145 0.52 -1.83 -5.39
N SER A 146 0.54 -0.54 -5.76
CA SER A 146 0.51 0.57 -4.80
C SER A 146 -0.76 0.65 -3.95
N ASP A 147 -1.84 -0.06 -4.32
CA ASP A 147 -3.10 -0.07 -3.56
C ASP A 147 -3.35 -1.42 -2.85
N SER A 148 -2.51 -2.44 -3.08
CA SER A 148 -2.76 -3.82 -2.61
C SER A 148 -2.44 -4.07 -1.12
N TYR A 149 -1.66 -3.19 -0.49
CA TYR A 149 -1.26 -3.31 0.92
C TYR A 149 -1.40 -1.99 1.69
N PHE A 150 -2.00 -0.98 1.06
CA PHE A 150 -1.75 0.41 1.42
C PHE A 150 -2.61 0.89 2.60
N ILE A 151 -3.93 1.03 2.42
CA ILE A 151 -4.81 1.51 3.50
C ILE A 151 -4.80 0.62 4.76
N GLY A 152 -4.51 -0.68 4.61
CA GLY A 152 -4.36 -1.59 5.74
C GLY A 152 -3.17 -1.26 6.66
N THR A 153 -2.26 -0.35 6.26
CA THR A 153 -1.20 0.18 7.11
C THR A 153 -1.76 0.76 8.41
N VAL A 154 -2.90 1.46 8.36
CA VAL A 154 -3.56 2.00 9.56
C VAL A 154 -3.89 0.87 10.53
N SER A 155 -4.53 -0.21 10.05
CA SER A 155 -4.88 -1.35 10.89
C SER A 155 -3.65 -2.01 11.54
N ARG A 156 -2.54 -2.06 10.81
CA ARG A 156 -1.29 -2.69 11.26
C ARG A 156 -0.60 -1.88 12.34
N VAL A 157 -0.40 -0.58 12.16
CA VAL A 157 0.25 0.26 13.18
C VAL A 157 -0.58 0.38 14.45
N HIS A 158 -1.91 0.34 14.32
CA HIS A 158 -2.84 0.36 15.46
C HIS A 158 -3.09 -1.04 16.05
N ARG A 159 -2.47 -2.10 15.51
CA ARG A 159 -2.61 -3.50 15.95
C ARG A 159 -4.06 -3.95 16.06
N LEU A 160 -4.86 -3.60 15.05
CA LEU A 160 -6.27 -3.94 14.97
C LEU A 160 -6.46 -5.36 14.44
N TRP A 161 -7.49 -6.04 14.94
CA TRP A 161 -7.93 -7.29 14.35
C TRP A 161 -8.62 -7.03 13.01
N ARG A 162 -8.06 -7.56 11.91
CA ARG A 162 -8.48 -7.23 10.53
C ARG A 162 -9.07 -8.39 9.74
N PHE A 163 -9.21 -9.56 10.34
CA PHE A 163 -9.72 -10.74 9.66
C PHE A 163 -11.25 -10.81 9.71
N PRO A 164 -11.91 -11.41 8.71
CA PRO A 164 -13.37 -11.44 8.59
C PRO A 164 -14.05 -12.47 9.51
N PHE A 165 -13.38 -12.89 10.59
CA PHE A 165 -13.82 -13.86 11.59
C PHE A 165 -13.25 -13.47 12.94
N ALA A 166 -13.82 -13.94 14.05
CA ALA A 166 -13.37 -13.62 15.39
C ALA A 166 -12.02 -14.30 15.73
N PRO A 167 -11.19 -13.71 16.62
CA PRO A 167 -9.96 -14.35 17.09
C PRO A 167 -10.14 -15.77 17.64
N SER A 168 -11.27 -16.04 18.30
CA SER A 168 -11.60 -17.35 18.86
C SER A 168 -11.78 -18.44 17.79
N GLU A 169 -12.15 -18.06 16.56
CA GLU A 169 -12.39 -18.99 15.46
C GLU A 169 -11.09 -19.51 14.82
N VAL A 170 -9.94 -18.89 15.12
CA VAL A 170 -8.63 -19.27 14.53
C VAL A 170 -8.28 -20.73 14.79
N ALA A 171 -8.63 -21.25 15.97
CA ALA A 171 -8.39 -22.62 16.38
C ALA A 171 -9.18 -23.67 15.56
N ASP A 172 -10.20 -23.23 14.81
CA ASP A 172 -11.06 -24.09 14.00
C ASP A 172 -10.83 -23.92 12.49
N LEU A 173 -9.98 -22.97 12.08
CA LEU A 173 -9.64 -22.76 10.67
C LEU A 173 -8.88 -23.95 10.08
N ASP A 174 -8.98 -24.10 8.75
CA ASP A 174 -8.13 -25.00 7.98
C ASP A 174 -6.63 -24.77 8.33
N PRO A 175 -5.81 -25.83 8.47
CA PRO A 175 -4.43 -25.70 8.93
C PRO A 175 -3.58 -24.72 8.12
N ALA A 176 -3.78 -24.63 6.81
CA ALA A 176 -3.03 -23.70 5.96
C ALA A 176 -3.44 -22.25 6.23
N LEU A 177 -4.74 -22.01 6.40
CA LEU A 177 -5.26 -20.68 6.73
C LEU A 177 -4.87 -20.25 8.14
N ARG A 178 -4.93 -21.15 9.12
CA ARG A 178 -4.49 -20.90 10.50
C ARG A 178 -3.02 -20.48 10.55
N ALA A 179 -2.14 -21.29 9.97
CA ALA A 179 -0.70 -21.01 9.94
C ALA A 179 -0.38 -19.66 9.24
N HIS A 180 -1.21 -19.30 8.26
CA HIS A 180 -1.12 -17.99 7.62
C HIS A 180 -1.52 -16.85 8.58
N VAL A 181 -2.68 -16.94 9.24
CA VAL A 181 -3.17 -15.93 10.20
C VAL A 181 -2.17 -15.72 11.34
N GLU A 182 -1.68 -16.80 11.93
CA GLU A 182 -0.68 -16.77 13.01
C GLU A 182 0.61 -16.08 12.56
N ARG A 183 1.11 -16.40 11.36
CA ARG A 183 2.28 -15.73 10.78
C ARG A 183 2.02 -14.25 10.56
N SER A 184 0.87 -13.92 9.98
CA SER A 184 0.50 -12.53 9.71
C SER A 184 0.40 -11.71 10.99
N ASN A 185 -0.22 -12.25 12.04
CA ASN A 185 -0.31 -11.59 13.35
C ASN A 185 1.06 -11.39 13.98
N ARG A 186 1.98 -12.34 13.81
CA ARG A 186 3.36 -12.20 14.29
C ARG A 186 4.10 -11.07 13.57
N VAL A 187 4.00 -11.01 12.24
CA VAL A 187 4.61 -9.94 11.42
C VAL A 187 4.01 -8.57 11.74
N ASP A 188 2.68 -8.54 11.94
CA ASP A 188 1.94 -7.32 12.28
C ASP A 188 2.12 -6.91 13.76
N GLY A 189 2.84 -7.70 14.57
CA GLY A 189 3.11 -7.39 15.99
C GLY A 189 1.88 -7.51 16.90
N LEU A 190 0.89 -8.33 16.54
CA LEU A 190 -0.32 -8.56 17.32
C LEU A 190 -0.14 -9.57 18.48
N GLY A 191 0.98 -10.29 18.53
CA GLY A 191 1.25 -11.32 19.54
C GLY A 191 1.13 -12.74 18.99
N ASP A 192 1.40 -13.73 19.84
CA ASP A 192 1.58 -15.14 19.43
C ASP A 192 0.35 -16.01 19.71
N GLY A 193 -0.71 -15.49 20.33
CA GLY A 193 -1.86 -16.33 20.67
C GLY A 193 -3.22 -15.62 20.78
N PRO A 194 -4.30 -16.42 20.90
CA PRO A 194 -5.68 -15.94 20.88
C PRO A 194 -6.00 -14.87 21.92
N ASP A 195 -5.38 -14.94 23.11
CA ASP A 195 -5.60 -13.97 24.18
C ASP A 195 -5.09 -12.57 23.80
N ASP A 196 -3.94 -12.48 23.12
CA ASP A 196 -3.39 -11.21 22.63
C ASP A 196 -4.29 -10.59 21.55
N TRP A 197 -4.90 -11.45 20.73
CA TRP A 197 -5.75 -11.05 19.61
C TRP A 197 -7.15 -10.65 20.06
N ALA A 198 -7.72 -11.36 21.05
CA ALA A 198 -9.03 -11.06 21.63
C ALA A 198 -9.09 -9.70 22.33
N ALA A 199 -7.96 -9.21 22.83
CA ALA A 199 -7.84 -7.88 23.43
C ALA A 199 -7.80 -6.73 22.41
N ARG A 200 -7.74 -7.02 21.10
CA ARG A 200 -7.60 -6.00 20.04
C ARG A 200 -8.96 -5.51 19.55
N PRO A 201 -9.12 -4.19 19.33
CA PRO A 201 -10.28 -3.69 18.60
C PRO A 201 -10.34 -4.27 17.19
N THR A 202 -11.56 -4.60 16.73
CA THR A 202 -11.79 -5.20 15.41
C THR A 202 -12.14 -4.14 14.38
N VAL A 203 -11.55 -4.25 13.19
CA VAL A 203 -11.93 -3.46 12.01
C VAL A 203 -13.29 -3.93 11.52
N GLY A 204 -14.30 -3.07 11.61
CA GLY A 204 -15.63 -3.33 11.06
C GLY A 204 -15.77 -2.88 9.60
N MET A 205 -15.03 -1.84 9.19
CA MET A 205 -15.03 -1.35 7.82
C MET A 205 -13.67 -0.78 7.44
N LEU A 206 -13.15 -1.21 6.29
CA LEU A 206 -11.93 -0.71 5.68
C LEU A 206 -12.19 -0.45 4.21
N VAL A 207 -12.21 0.83 3.80
CA VAL A 207 -12.55 1.22 2.42
C VAL A 207 -11.70 2.41 2.01
N SER A 208 -11.04 2.31 0.85
CA SER A 208 -10.30 3.41 0.24
C SER A 208 -11.25 4.53 -0.22
N LEU A 209 -10.90 5.78 0.08
CA LEU A 209 -11.66 6.97 -0.37
C LEU A 209 -11.01 7.60 -1.61
N ASP A 210 -9.69 7.69 -1.62
CA ASP A 210 -8.91 8.16 -2.74
C ASP A 210 -7.63 7.33 -2.94
N HIS A 211 -6.87 7.66 -3.98
CA HIS A 211 -5.51 7.17 -4.17
C HIS A 211 -4.77 8.08 -5.15
N SER A 212 -3.67 8.67 -4.71
CA SER A 212 -2.84 9.56 -5.52
C SER A 212 -1.46 8.96 -5.71
N ILE A 213 -0.96 8.97 -6.95
CA ILE A 213 0.36 8.44 -7.31
C ILE A 213 1.17 9.52 -8.03
N TYR A 214 2.37 9.78 -7.53
CA TYR A 214 3.36 10.66 -8.13
C TYR A 214 4.54 9.83 -8.62
N PHE A 215 4.67 9.66 -9.95
CA PHE A 215 5.80 8.96 -10.56
C PHE A 215 7.00 9.92 -10.71
N HIS A 216 8.14 9.55 -10.14
CA HIS A 216 9.35 10.39 -10.13
C HIS A 216 10.33 10.03 -11.24
N ASP A 217 10.58 8.72 -11.45
CA ASP A 217 11.35 8.21 -12.58
C ASP A 217 10.62 7.03 -13.26
N PRO A 218 9.56 7.33 -14.05
CA PRO A 218 8.72 6.28 -14.63
C PRO A 218 9.55 5.29 -15.46
N ARG A 219 10.57 5.73 -16.22
CA ARG A 219 11.34 4.85 -17.11
C ARG A 219 12.14 3.77 -16.38
N ARG A 220 12.43 3.97 -15.09
CA ARG A 220 13.12 2.97 -14.26
C ARG A 220 12.17 2.00 -13.59
N VAL A 221 10.85 2.17 -13.75
CA VAL A 221 9.86 1.24 -13.22
C VAL A 221 9.93 -0.09 -13.97
N ARG A 222 10.37 -1.12 -13.24
CA ARG A 222 10.41 -2.51 -13.66
C ARG A 222 9.60 -3.34 -12.67
N ALA A 223 8.29 -3.40 -12.91
CA ALA A 223 7.37 -4.08 -12.01
C ALA A 223 7.57 -5.60 -11.88
N ASP A 224 8.34 -6.25 -12.77
CA ASP A 224 8.75 -7.65 -12.65
C ASP A 224 10.10 -7.82 -11.91
N GLU A 225 10.69 -6.73 -11.45
CA GLU A 225 11.82 -6.70 -10.53
C GLU A 225 11.34 -6.31 -9.13
N TRP A 226 12.12 -6.66 -8.11
CA TRP A 226 11.80 -6.31 -6.73
C TRP A 226 11.76 -4.78 -6.53
N MET A 227 10.61 -4.29 -6.08
CA MET A 227 10.42 -2.91 -5.65
C MET A 227 10.10 -2.87 -4.16
N PHE A 228 10.79 -2.01 -3.42
CA PHE A 228 10.56 -1.83 -1.99
C PHE A 228 9.52 -0.74 -1.75
N SER A 229 8.56 -1.01 -0.88
CA SER A 229 7.57 -0.05 -0.43
C SER A 229 7.70 0.16 1.07
N GLU A 230 7.81 1.41 1.48
CA GLU A 230 7.68 1.83 2.88
C GLU A 230 6.43 2.68 3.02
N MET A 231 5.60 2.36 4.01
CA MET A 231 4.33 3.02 4.28
C MET A 231 4.29 3.50 5.72
N ASP A 232 3.79 4.73 5.91
CA ASP A 232 3.54 5.33 7.21
C ASP A 232 2.16 5.97 7.27
N THR A 233 1.65 6.18 8.49
CA THR A 233 0.40 6.90 8.70
C THR A 233 0.64 8.11 9.60
N PRO A 234 0.63 9.33 9.06
CA PRO A 234 0.83 10.53 9.86
C PRO A 234 -0.39 10.88 10.71
N TRP A 235 -1.57 10.34 10.39
CA TRP A 235 -2.82 10.64 11.09
C TRP A 235 -3.88 9.57 10.88
N ALA A 236 -4.58 9.24 11.96
CA ALA A 236 -5.83 8.51 11.95
C ALA A 236 -6.78 9.05 13.04
N GLY A 237 -8.07 9.09 12.74
CA GLY A 237 -9.09 9.64 13.62
C GLY A 237 -10.45 9.72 12.95
N ASP A 238 -11.52 9.80 13.75
CA ASP A 238 -12.90 9.97 13.25
C ASP A 238 -13.29 8.90 12.19
N GLY A 239 -12.83 7.66 12.40
CA GLY A 239 -13.08 6.55 11.50
C GLY A 239 -12.36 6.65 10.15
N ARG A 240 -11.28 7.42 10.05
CA ARG A 240 -10.44 7.60 8.85
C ARG A 240 -8.96 7.46 9.19
N GLY A 241 -8.15 7.24 8.17
CA GLY A 241 -6.69 7.31 8.26
C GLY A 241 -6.05 7.72 6.95
N VAL A 242 -4.95 8.45 7.04
CA VAL A 242 -4.10 8.84 5.90
C VAL A 242 -2.86 7.96 5.90
N VAL A 243 -2.48 7.47 4.73
CA VAL A 243 -1.26 6.68 4.53
C VAL A 243 -0.41 7.32 3.44
N LEU A 244 0.90 7.38 3.70
CA LEU A 244 1.93 7.80 2.76
C LEU A 244 2.75 6.56 2.37
N GLN A 245 3.10 6.43 1.09
CA GLN A 245 3.97 5.36 0.60
C GLN A 245 5.10 5.93 -0.24
N ARG A 246 6.28 5.35 -0.08
CA ARG A 246 7.44 5.57 -0.96
C ARG A 246 7.84 4.23 -1.58
N ILE A 247 7.90 4.20 -2.91
CA ILE A 247 8.24 3.01 -3.69
C ILE A 247 9.62 3.21 -4.31
N PHE A 248 10.53 2.26 -4.06
CA PHE A 248 11.91 2.29 -4.49
C PHE A 248 12.24 1.09 -5.37
N ALA A 249 13.14 1.27 -6.33
CA ALA A 249 13.82 0.17 -7.01
C ALA A 249 14.87 -0.45 -6.08
N ALA A 250 15.29 -1.69 -6.37
CA ALA A 250 16.36 -2.38 -5.64
C ALA A 250 17.69 -1.61 -5.60
N ASP A 251 17.97 -0.76 -6.61
CA ASP A 251 19.16 0.09 -6.66
C ASP A 251 19.05 1.39 -5.85
N GLY A 252 17.93 1.57 -5.15
CA GLY A 252 17.66 2.71 -4.28
C GLY A 252 16.99 3.91 -4.96
N THR A 253 16.65 3.81 -6.24
CA THR A 253 15.89 4.88 -6.93
C THR A 253 14.48 5.01 -6.37
N LEU A 254 14.09 6.21 -5.92
CA LEU A 254 12.70 6.51 -5.59
C LEU A 254 11.87 6.57 -6.89
N LEU A 255 11.03 5.55 -7.11
CA LEU A 255 10.20 5.39 -8.29
C LEU A 255 8.91 6.20 -8.20
N ALA A 256 8.23 6.13 -7.05
CA ALA A 256 6.95 6.78 -6.83
C ALA A 256 6.69 7.16 -5.37
N THR A 257 5.83 8.14 -5.17
CA THR A 257 5.21 8.44 -3.87
C THR A 257 3.70 8.32 -4.03
N CYS A 258 3.05 7.66 -3.07
CA CYS A 258 1.60 7.52 -3.04
C CYS A 258 1.02 8.14 -1.77
N VAL A 259 -0.22 8.61 -1.86
CA VAL A 259 -1.01 9.14 -0.75
C VAL A 259 -2.42 8.58 -0.88
N GLN A 260 -2.97 8.10 0.23
CA GLN A 260 -4.32 7.57 0.28
C GLN A 260 -4.98 7.90 1.62
N GLU A 261 -6.21 8.37 1.59
CA GLU A 261 -7.13 8.37 2.72
C GLU A 261 -8.13 7.21 2.56
N GLY A 262 -8.51 6.60 3.68
CA GLY A 262 -9.57 5.61 3.71
C GLY A 262 -10.39 5.68 4.99
N LEU A 263 -11.59 5.11 4.91
CA LEU A 263 -12.41 4.80 6.07
C LEU A 263 -11.79 3.61 6.80
N VAL A 264 -11.51 3.78 8.08
CA VAL A 264 -11.03 2.75 9.00
C VAL A 264 -11.92 2.82 10.24
N ARG A 265 -13.01 2.07 10.24
CA ARG A 265 -13.98 2.06 11.34
C ARG A 265 -13.88 0.77 12.13
N LEU A 266 -13.83 0.92 13.45
CA LEU A 266 -13.85 -0.20 14.37
C LEU A 266 -15.28 -0.67 14.59
N THR A 267 -15.46 -1.96 14.80
CA THR A 267 -16.71 -2.51 15.34
C THR A 267 -17.00 -1.83 16.67
N GLN A 268 -18.20 -1.28 16.81
CA GLN A 268 -18.65 -0.69 18.06
C GLN A 268 -19.39 -1.77 18.85
N GLU A 269 -19.12 -1.86 20.15
CA GLU A 269 -20.02 -2.56 21.05
C GLU A 269 -21.31 -1.74 21.16
N ASP A 270 -22.47 -2.41 21.15
CA ASP A 270 -23.74 -1.71 21.33
C ASP A 270 -23.73 -1.01 22.69
N VAL A 271 -23.98 0.31 22.68
CA VAL A 271 -23.95 1.18 23.88
C VAL A 271 -24.98 0.74 24.95
N ASP A 272 -25.87 -0.20 24.61
CA ASP A 272 -26.91 -0.78 25.48
C ASP A 272 -26.76 -2.30 25.72
N GLY A 273 -25.62 -2.91 25.40
CA GLY A 273 -25.33 -4.32 25.77
C GLY A 273 -26.05 -5.41 24.97
N ALA A 274 -26.73 -5.06 23.88
CA ALA A 274 -27.34 -6.03 22.96
C ALA A 274 -26.49 -6.16 21.70
N ALA A 275 -25.55 -7.11 21.69
CA ALA A 275 -24.71 -7.41 20.52
C ALA A 275 -25.55 -7.55 19.24
N ARG A 276 -25.29 -6.70 18.25
CA ARG A 276 -25.73 -6.96 16.87
C ARG A 276 -25.20 -8.32 16.44
N GLU A 277 -26.11 -9.22 16.03
CA GLU A 277 -25.76 -10.45 15.34
C GLU A 277 -24.80 -10.12 14.19
N GLY A 278 -23.54 -10.52 14.36
CA GLY A 278 -22.53 -10.40 13.33
C GLY A 278 -22.99 -11.13 12.08
N ALA A 279 -22.78 -10.52 10.92
CA ALA A 279 -22.93 -11.20 9.63
C ALA A 279 -22.11 -12.49 9.67
N THR A 280 -22.80 -13.63 9.70
CA THR A 280 -22.17 -14.94 9.64
C THR A 280 -21.36 -15.06 8.35
N ALA A 281 -20.35 -15.94 8.33
CA ALA A 281 -19.47 -16.19 7.19
C ALA A 281 -20.19 -16.49 5.84
N LYS A 282 -21.51 -16.72 5.85
CA LYS A 282 -22.35 -16.83 4.65
C LYS A 282 -22.58 -15.51 3.91
N ASP A 283 -22.48 -14.34 4.57
CA ASP A 283 -22.74 -13.04 3.94
C ASP A 283 -21.48 -12.41 3.32
N ALA A 284 -20.29 -12.80 3.77
CA ALA A 284 -19.01 -12.31 3.24
C ALA A 284 -18.71 -12.83 1.81
N GLY A 285 -19.38 -13.89 1.35
CA GLY A 285 -19.17 -14.50 0.02
C GLY A 285 -19.64 -13.66 -1.18
N LYS A 286 -20.15 -12.44 -0.98
CA LYS A 286 -20.61 -11.55 -2.06
C LYS A 286 -19.84 -10.23 -2.17
N ALA A 287 -18.94 -9.92 -1.23
CA ALA A 287 -18.02 -8.80 -1.38
C ALA A 287 -16.80 -9.27 -2.18
N LYS A 288 -16.90 -9.23 -3.50
CA LYS A 288 -15.71 -9.15 -4.35
C LYS A 288 -15.03 -7.81 -4.04
N LEU A 289 -13.99 -7.86 -3.22
CA LEU A 289 -12.84 -6.95 -3.33
C LEU A 289 -12.08 -7.30 -4.61
#